data_AF-A0A6L8PF51-F1
#
_entry.id   AF-A0A6L8PF51-F1
#
_cell.length_a   1.000
_cell.length_b   1.000
_cell.length_c   1.000
_cell.angle_alpha   90.00
_cell.angle_beta   90.00
_cell.angle_gamma   90.00
#
_symmetry.space_group_name_H-M   'P 1'
#
loop_
_entity.id
_entity.type
_entity.pdbx_description
1 polymer ?
#
loop_
_entity_poly.entity_id
_entity_poly.type
_entity_poly.pdbx_seq_one_letter_code
_entity_poly.pdbx_strand_id
1 'polypeptide(L)'
;MKQSLQIAFSCSSFLLSYPELGWREALTELLEEIEAIEQEDVKAELTTFIKQALHKTNDQLIDSYVYTFDFGKKTNMYLTYMNTGEQRERGIELLELKQHYKKSGFEVTDKELPDYLPLLLEFFANANEQDSEPIMSKYKENIQALHVQLKEADSMYEPILSAVLLAIDTWGVQTN
;
A
#
# COMPACT_ATOMS: atom_id res chain seq x y z
N MET A 1 7.60 17.45 4.91
CA MET A 1 6.89 16.55 5.85
C MET A 1 5.65 15.86 5.25
N LYS A 2 4.51 16.51 4.98
CA LYS A 2 3.33 15.76 4.47
C LYS A 2 3.45 15.36 3.00
N GLN A 3 4.01 16.25 2.17
CA GLN A 3 4.34 15.94 0.79
C GLN A 3 5.35 14.77 0.68
N SER A 4 6.28 14.65 1.63
CA SER A 4 7.24 13.52 1.65
C SER A 4 6.56 12.20 2.02
N LEU A 5 5.57 12.20 2.91
CA LEU A 5 4.76 11.00 3.21
C LEU A 5 3.84 10.61 2.03
N GLN A 6 3.30 11.59 1.29
CA GLN A 6 2.52 11.31 0.08
C GLN A 6 3.37 10.63 -1.01
N ILE A 7 4.66 11.00 -1.14
CA ILE A 7 5.61 10.28 -2.00
C ILE A 7 5.75 8.83 -1.52
N ALA A 8 5.91 8.60 -0.22
CA ALA A 8 6.00 7.24 0.33
C ALA A 8 4.75 6.40 -0.03
N PHE A 9 3.55 6.95 0.10
CA PHE A 9 2.32 6.26 -0.31
C PHE A 9 2.24 6.00 -1.82
N SER A 10 2.64 6.97 -2.65
CA SER A 10 2.69 6.82 -4.10
C SER A 10 3.65 5.70 -4.52
N CYS A 11 4.89 5.72 -4.01
CA CYS A 11 5.86 4.66 -4.30
C CYS A 11 5.38 3.30 -3.78
N SER A 12 4.79 3.25 -2.58
CA SER A 12 4.29 1.99 -2.00
C SER A 12 3.12 1.42 -2.82
N SER A 13 2.23 2.27 -3.34
CA SER A 13 1.16 1.87 -4.26
C SER A 13 1.73 1.20 -5.52
N PHE A 14 2.71 1.83 -6.15
CA PHE A 14 3.38 1.28 -7.33
C PHE A 14 4.11 -0.03 -7.02
N LEU A 15 4.86 -0.10 -5.91
CA LEU A 15 5.65 -1.28 -5.56
C LEU A 15 4.80 -2.50 -5.18
N LEU A 16 3.54 -2.27 -4.79
CA LEU A 16 2.55 -3.31 -4.53
C LEU A 16 1.65 -3.59 -5.75
N SER A 17 1.84 -2.92 -6.88
CA SER A 17 1.14 -3.26 -8.12
C SER A 17 1.74 -4.51 -8.76
N TYR A 18 0.94 -5.21 -9.57
CA TYR A 18 1.42 -6.36 -10.32
C TYR A 18 2.62 -5.95 -11.19
N PRO A 19 3.73 -6.69 -11.21
CA PRO A 19 4.95 -6.30 -11.92
C PRO A 19 4.80 -6.51 -13.44
N GLU A 20 4.02 -5.62 -14.07
CA GLU A 20 3.83 -5.55 -15.51
C GLU A 20 5.14 -5.21 -16.25
N LEU A 21 5.11 -5.27 -17.59
CA LEU A 21 6.25 -4.87 -18.42
C LEU A 21 6.63 -3.41 -18.13
N GLY A 22 7.90 -3.14 -17.82
CA GLY A 22 8.38 -1.81 -17.45
C GLY A 22 8.45 -1.56 -15.95
N TRP A 23 7.82 -2.41 -15.13
CA TRP A 23 7.78 -2.23 -13.67
C TRP A 23 9.18 -2.24 -13.04
N ARG A 24 10.02 -3.20 -13.45
CA ARG A 24 11.38 -3.35 -12.93
C ARG A 24 12.29 -2.21 -13.39
N GLU A 25 12.09 -1.74 -14.62
CA GLU A 25 12.85 -0.64 -15.20
C GLU A 25 12.60 0.67 -14.45
N ALA A 26 11.37 0.90 -13.96
CA ALA A 26 11.01 2.07 -13.17
C ALA A 26 11.64 2.09 -11.76
N LEU A 27 12.15 0.96 -11.25
CA LEU A 27 12.72 0.89 -9.89
C LEU A 27 13.92 1.81 -9.68
N THR A 28 14.70 2.08 -10.74
CA THR A 28 15.83 3.02 -10.64
C THR A 28 15.35 4.45 -10.48
N GLU A 29 14.30 4.86 -11.20
CA GLU A 29 13.67 6.18 -11.04
C GLU A 29 13.03 6.31 -9.66
N LEU A 30 12.37 5.25 -9.17
CA LEU A 30 11.81 5.23 -7.82
C LEU A 30 12.87 5.40 -6.72
N LEU A 31 14.09 4.89 -6.90
CA LEU A 31 15.18 5.15 -5.94
C LEU A 31 15.51 6.64 -5.84
N GLU A 32 15.41 7.39 -6.93
CA GLU A 32 15.62 8.85 -6.92
C GLU A 32 14.44 9.57 -6.26
N GLU A 33 13.21 9.11 -6.53
CA GLU A 33 12.00 9.69 -5.94
C GLU A 33 11.97 9.55 -4.40
N ILE A 34 12.34 8.39 -3.87
CA ILE A 34 12.30 8.15 -2.41
C ILE A 34 13.35 8.97 -1.65
N GLU A 35 14.35 9.56 -2.30
CA GLU A 35 15.29 10.48 -1.63
C GLU A 35 14.62 11.77 -1.14
N ALA A 36 13.46 12.13 -1.72
CA ALA A 36 12.63 13.23 -1.23
C ALA A 36 11.86 12.87 0.06
N ILE A 37 11.91 11.62 0.52
CA ILE A 37 11.28 11.19 1.78
C ILE A 37 12.16 11.63 2.95
N GLU A 38 11.66 12.58 3.74
CA GLU A 38 12.36 13.13 4.93
C GLU A 38 12.44 12.13 6.09
N GLN A 39 11.52 11.17 6.15
CA GLN A 39 11.45 10.16 7.20
C GLN A 39 12.43 9.02 6.88
N GLU A 40 13.60 9.04 7.53
CA GLU A 40 14.69 8.09 7.25
C GLU A 40 14.27 6.63 7.41
N ASP A 41 13.45 6.29 8.41
CA ASP A 41 12.97 4.91 8.60
C ASP A 41 12.05 4.46 7.46
N VAL A 42 11.13 5.32 7.01
CA VAL A 42 10.24 5.05 5.86
C VAL A 42 11.07 4.87 4.59
N LYS A 43 12.04 5.76 4.35
CA LYS A 43 12.94 5.70 3.19
C LYS A 43 13.78 4.43 3.19
N ALA A 44 14.31 4.03 4.35
CA ALA A 44 15.15 2.85 4.50
C ALA A 44 14.39 1.56 4.16
N GLU A 45 13.14 1.45 4.59
CA GLU A 45 12.28 0.30 4.30
C GLU A 45 11.97 0.16 2.80
N LEU A 46 11.57 1.27 2.14
CA LEU A 46 11.33 1.27 0.69
C LEU A 46 12.62 0.99 -0.10
N THR A 47 13.74 1.58 0.33
CA THR A 47 15.06 1.30 -0.26
C THR A 47 15.42 -0.18 -0.17
N THR A 48 15.10 -0.82 0.96
CA THR A 48 15.37 -2.24 1.19
C THR A 48 14.61 -3.10 0.19
N PHE A 49 13.30 -2.87 0.02
CA PHE A 49 12.50 -3.56 -0.98
C PHE A 49 13.07 -3.36 -2.39
N ILE A 50 13.31 -2.12 -2.80
CA ILE A 50 13.73 -1.80 -4.17
C ILE A 50 15.08 -2.46 -4.50
N LYS A 51 16.04 -2.42 -3.56
CA LYS A 51 17.33 -3.11 -3.74
C LYS A 51 17.15 -4.62 -3.91
N GLN A 52 16.31 -5.25 -3.09
CA GLN A 52 16.02 -6.68 -3.24
C GLN A 52 15.36 -7.01 -4.58
N ALA A 53 14.41 -6.17 -5.03
CA ALA A 53 13.71 -6.35 -6.29
C ALA A 53 14.65 -6.20 -7.51
N LEU A 54 15.61 -5.26 -7.47
CA LEU A 54 16.61 -5.07 -8.54
C LEU A 54 17.50 -6.30 -8.77
N HIS A 55 17.70 -7.14 -7.74
CA HIS A 55 18.44 -8.39 -7.83
C HIS A 55 17.64 -9.57 -8.43
N LYS A 56 16.36 -9.36 -8.76
CA LYS A 56 15.49 -10.38 -9.37
C LYS A 56 15.25 -10.09 -10.85
N THR A 57 14.97 -11.15 -11.61
CA THR A 57 14.44 -11.05 -12.98
C THR A 57 12.95 -10.71 -12.95
N ASN A 58 12.40 -10.27 -14.08
CA ASN A 58 10.95 -10.00 -14.20
C ASN A 58 10.11 -11.23 -13.85
N ASP A 59 10.48 -12.41 -14.35
CA ASP A 59 9.78 -13.66 -14.03
C ASP A 59 9.82 -13.99 -12.53
N GLN A 60 10.96 -13.78 -11.87
CA GLN A 60 11.07 -13.99 -10.42
C GLN A 60 10.23 -13.00 -9.61
N LEU A 61 10.06 -11.78 -10.10
CA LEU A 61 9.19 -10.78 -9.48
C LEU A 61 7.72 -11.15 -9.64
N ILE A 62 7.31 -11.58 -10.84
CA ILE A 62 5.96 -12.09 -11.12
C ILE A 62 5.67 -13.30 -10.23
N ASP A 63 6.56 -14.29 -10.20
CA ASP A 63 6.40 -15.49 -9.38
C ASP A 63 6.28 -15.14 -7.90
N SER A 64 7.12 -14.22 -7.41
CA SER A 64 7.05 -13.76 -6.02
C SER A 64 5.73 -13.04 -5.73
N TYR A 65 5.27 -12.18 -6.63
CA TYR A 65 4.00 -11.46 -6.48
C TYR A 65 2.83 -12.43 -6.41
N VAL A 66 2.71 -13.32 -7.39
CA VAL A 66 1.61 -14.30 -7.49
C VAL A 66 1.62 -15.22 -6.28
N TYR A 67 2.80 -15.72 -5.88
CA TYR A 67 2.91 -16.57 -4.70
C TYR A 67 2.48 -15.84 -3.42
N THR A 68 2.90 -14.58 -3.25
CA THR A 68 2.61 -13.80 -2.05
C THR A 68 1.18 -13.31 -1.98
N PHE A 69 0.63 -12.74 -3.05
CA PHE A 69 -0.66 -12.02 -3.00
C PHE A 69 -1.82 -12.81 -3.59
N ASP A 70 -1.61 -13.53 -4.69
CA ASP A 70 -2.70 -14.23 -5.39
C ASP A 70 -2.96 -15.63 -4.80
N PHE A 71 -1.89 -16.36 -4.48
CA PHE A 71 -1.98 -17.69 -3.84
C PHE A 71 -1.91 -17.62 -2.31
N GLY A 72 -1.53 -16.46 -1.77
CA GLY A 72 -1.40 -16.22 -0.35
C GLY A 72 -2.76 -16.17 0.37
N LYS A 73 -3.07 -17.22 1.13
CA LYS A 73 -4.36 -17.33 1.85
C LYS A 73 -4.66 -16.21 2.85
N LYS A 74 -3.61 -15.59 3.40
CA LYS A 74 -3.72 -14.57 4.46
C LYS A 74 -3.03 -13.25 4.10
N THR A 75 -2.54 -13.15 2.87
CA THR A 75 -1.69 -12.04 2.43
C THR A 75 -2.28 -11.31 1.22
N ASN A 76 -3.52 -11.64 0.81
CA ASN A 76 -4.20 -10.87 -0.22
C ASN A 76 -4.35 -9.39 0.19
N MET A 77 -4.40 -8.50 -0.80
CA MET A 77 -4.41 -7.05 -0.59
C MET A 77 -5.81 -6.43 -0.47
N TYR A 78 -6.86 -7.23 -0.30
CA TYR A 78 -8.23 -6.74 -0.07
C TYR A 78 -8.50 -6.67 1.43
N LEU A 79 -8.25 -5.50 2.01
CA LEU A 79 -8.11 -5.32 3.45
C LEU A 79 -9.33 -5.81 4.25
N THR A 80 -10.54 -5.60 3.74
CA THR A 80 -11.77 -5.98 4.46
C THR A 80 -12.03 -7.48 4.45
N TYR A 81 -11.51 -8.19 3.43
CA TYR A 81 -11.81 -9.61 3.20
C TYR A 81 -11.38 -10.50 4.38
N MET A 82 -10.25 -10.20 5.02
CA MET A 82 -9.74 -10.99 6.14
C MET A 82 -10.63 -10.91 7.39
N ASN A 83 -11.41 -9.83 7.55
CA ASN A 83 -12.29 -9.63 8.71
C ASN A 83 -13.69 -10.18 8.45
N THR A 84 -14.27 -9.89 7.28
CA THR A 84 -15.68 -10.11 6.98
C THR A 84 -15.94 -11.11 5.85
N GLY A 85 -14.90 -11.58 5.14
CA GLY A 85 -15.03 -12.54 4.04
C GLY A 85 -15.98 -12.06 2.95
N GLU A 86 -16.99 -12.87 2.60
CA GLU A 86 -18.02 -12.52 1.61
C GLU A 86 -19.35 -12.07 2.26
N GLN A 87 -19.32 -11.68 3.53
CA GLN A 87 -20.53 -11.30 4.24
C GLN A 87 -21.11 -9.98 3.72
N ARG A 88 -22.41 -9.76 3.97
CA ARG A 88 -23.15 -8.57 3.49
C ARG A 88 -22.52 -7.28 4.02
N GLU A 89 -22.01 -7.33 5.23
CA GLU A 89 -21.33 -6.26 5.95
C GLU A 89 -20.15 -5.72 5.14
N ARG A 90 -19.39 -6.60 4.47
CA ARG A 90 -18.31 -6.19 3.56
C ARG A 90 -18.83 -5.31 2.43
N GLY A 91 -19.94 -5.70 1.80
CA GLY A 91 -20.53 -4.93 0.70
C GLY A 91 -20.92 -3.51 1.12
N ILE A 92 -21.38 -3.33 2.37
CA ILE A 92 -21.70 -2.00 2.93
C ILE A 92 -20.42 -1.19 3.13
N GLU A 93 -19.39 -1.80 3.71
CA GLU A 93 -18.10 -1.15 3.95
C GLU A 93 -17.41 -0.70 2.66
N LEU A 94 -17.42 -1.54 1.62
CA LEU A 94 -16.90 -1.19 0.29
C LEU A 94 -17.68 -0.03 -0.34
N LEU A 95 -19.01 -0.02 -0.19
CA LEU A 95 -19.84 1.07 -0.71
C LEU A 95 -19.54 2.39 0.01
N GLU A 96 -19.39 2.36 1.33
CA GLU A 96 -19.02 3.53 2.13
C GLU A 96 -17.65 4.08 1.71
N LEU A 97 -16.65 3.20 1.52
CA LEU A 97 -15.32 3.61 1.08
C LEU A 97 -15.35 4.24 -0.33
N LYS A 98 -16.06 3.62 -1.27
CA LYS A 98 -16.24 4.17 -2.62
C LYS A 98 -16.93 5.54 -2.60
N GLN A 99 -17.91 5.74 -1.72
CA GLN A 99 -18.57 7.04 -1.54
C GLN A 99 -17.62 8.07 -0.94
N HIS A 100 -16.75 7.67 -0.02
CA HIS A 100 -15.72 8.54 0.56
C HIS A 100 -14.76 9.05 -0.52
N TYR A 101 -14.20 8.15 -1.33
CA TYR A 101 -13.36 8.52 -2.48
C TYR A 101 -14.05 9.49 -3.43
N LYS A 102 -15.31 9.23 -3.77
CA LYS A 102 -16.08 10.13 -4.64
C LYS A 102 -16.26 11.52 -4.05
N LYS A 103 -16.47 11.63 -2.73
CA LYS A 103 -16.67 12.92 -2.05
C LYS A 103 -15.40 13.77 -1.99
N SER A 104 -14.24 13.13 -1.91
CA SER A 104 -12.93 13.78 -1.94
C SER A 104 -12.43 14.09 -3.35
N GLY A 105 -13.22 13.77 -4.39
CA GLY A 105 -12.86 14.00 -5.79
C GLY A 105 -11.90 12.96 -6.36
N PHE A 106 -11.68 11.85 -5.67
CA PHE A 106 -10.86 10.73 -6.14
C PHE A 106 -11.73 9.75 -6.94
N GLU A 107 -11.51 9.69 -8.26
CA GLU A 107 -12.25 8.79 -9.15
C GLU A 107 -11.60 7.40 -9.18
N VAL A 108 -12.36 6.40 -8.72
CA VAL A 108 -11.91 5.01 -8.71
C VAL A 108 -12.52 4.25 -9.88
N THR A 109 -11.70 3.53 -10.63
CA THR A 109 -12.18 2.66 -11.71
C THR A 109 -12.92 1.44 -11.14
N ASP A 110 -13.87 0.88 -11.88
CA ASP A 110 -14.56 -0.35 -11.47
C ASP A 110 -13.72 -1.62 -11.67
N LYS A 111 -12.42 -1.51 -11.97
CA LYS A 111 -11.53 -2.66 -12.17
C LYS A 111 -11.14 -3.34 -10.85
N GLU A 112 -10.94 -2.54 -9.80
CA GLU A 112 -10.53 -3.01 -8.48
C GLU A 112 -11.56 -2.61 -7.43
N LEU A 113 -11.64 -3.42 -6.37
CA LEU A 113 -12.45 -3.06 -5.20
C LEU A 113 -11.80 -1.89 -4.45
N PRO A 114 -12.60 -1.04 -3.80
CA PRO A 114 -12.08 0.16 -3.14
C PRO A 114 -11.16 -0.15 -1.96
N ASP A 115 -11.22 -1.35 -1.37
CA ASP A 115 -10.34 -1.79 -0.28
C ASP A 115 -9.05 -2.47 -0.76
N TYR A 116 -8.77 -2.45 -2.07
CA TYR A 116 -7.51 -2.91 -2.62
C TYR A 116 -6.38 -1.98 -2.15
N LEU A 117 -5.40 -2.53 -1.42
CA LEU A 117 -4.39 -1.72 -0.75
C LEU A 117 -3.64 -0.75 -1.67
N PRO A 118 -3.12 -1.12 -2.86
CA PRO A 118 -2.48 -0.16 -3.75
C PRO A 118 -3.34 1.04 -4.12
N LEU A 119 -4.63 0.83 -4.37
CA LEU A 119 -5.59 1.90 -4.67
C LEU A 119 -5.85 2.78 -3.44
N LEU A 120 -5.94 2.19 -2.26
CA LEU A 120 -6.07 2.91 -1.01
C LEU A 120 -4.82 3.76 -0.69
N LEU A 121 -3.63 3.30 -1.06
CA LEU A 121 -2.38 4.07 -0.96
C LEU A 121 -2.30 5.18 -2.00
N GLU A 122 -2.76 4.94 -3.23
CA GLU A 122 -2.90 5.98 -4.25
C GLU A 122 -3.82 7.11 -3.77
N PHE A 123 -4.92 6.74 -3.10
CA PHE A 123 -5.79 7.70 -2.44
C PHE A 123 -5.03 8.53 -1.40
N PHE A 124 -4.25 7.91 -0.50
CA PHE A 124 -3.44 8.63 0.50
C PHE A 124 -2.37 9.54 -0.11
N ALA A 125 -1.84 9.18 -1.27
CA ALA A 125 -0.88 10.00 -2.00
C ALA A 125 -1.52 11.29 -2.56
N ASN A 126 -2.82 11.28 -2.88
CA ASN A 126 -3.46 12.37 -3.63
C ASN A 126 -4.52 13.15 -2.84
N ALA A 127 -5.17 12.53 -1.86
CA ALA A 127 -6.23 13.16 -1.09
C ALA A 127 -5.70 14.13 -0.04
N ASN A 128 -6.54 15.08 0.35
CA ASN A 128 -6.23 15.95 1.48
C ASN A 128 -6.29 15.16 2.80
N GLU A 129 -5.78 15.79 3.85
CA GLU A 129 -5.70 15.21 5.18
C GLU A 129 -7.05 14.85 5.79
N GLN A 130 -8.04 15.75 5.69
CA GLN A 130 -9.37 15.54 6.26
C GLN A 130 -10.07 14.31 5.65
N ASP A 131 -9.75 14.00 4.40
CA ASP A 131 -10.25 12.83 3.71
C ASP A 131 -9.40 11.57 3.95
N SER A 132 -8.07 11.69 4.10
CA SER A 132 -7.17 10.56 4.32
C SER A 132 -7.23 10.00 5.74
N GLU A 133 -7.25 10.86 6.76
CA GLU A 133 -7.15 10.44 8.16
C GLU A 133 -8.24 9.45 8.63
N PRO A 134 -9.54 9.65 8.31
CA PRO A 134 -10.57 8.70 8.71
C PRO A 134 -10.35 7.31 8.11
N ILE A 135 -9.85 7.24 6.87
CA ILE A 135 -9.58 5.99 6.17
C ILE A 135 -8.31 5.33 6.73
N MET A 136 -7.25 6.10 6.97
CA MET A 136 -6.03 5.59 7.63
C MET A 136 -6.37 4.97 8.98
N SER A 137 -7.12 5.68 9.83
CA SER A 137 -7.55 5.19 11.14
C SER A 137 -8.39 3.90 11.03
N LYS A 138 -9.34 3.87 10.09
CA LYS A 138 -10.23 2.71 9.88
C LYS A 138 -9.48 1.45 9.44
N TYR A 139 -8.49 1.58 8.54
CA TYR A 139 -7.83 0.42 7.92
C TYR A 139 -6.45 0.08 8.48
N LYS A 140 -5.92 0.86 9.42
CA LYS A 140 -4.60 0.63 10.01
C LYS A 140 -4.44 -0.78 10.58
N GLU A 141 -5.44 -1.30 11.30
CA GLU A 141 -5.38 -2.65 11.87
C GLU A 141 -5.35 -3.74 10.78
N ASN A 142 -6.06 -3.54 9.67
CA ASN A 142 -6.02 -4.45 8.52
C ASN A 142 -4.63 -4.46 7.86
N ILE A 143 -4.02 -3.28 7.68
CA ILE A 143 -2.66 -3.13 7.13
C ILE A 143 -1.65 -3.78 8.09
N GLN A 144 -1.81 -3.58 9.40
CA GLN A 144 -0.98 -4.22 10.43
C GLN A 144 -1.10 -5.74 10.40
N ALA A 145 -2.31 -6.28 10.22
CA ALA A 145 -2.52 -7.71 10.10
C ALA A 145 -1.80 -8.29 8.87
N LEU A 146 -1.89 -7.63 7.72
CA LEU A 146 -1.16 -8.01 6.51
C LEU A 146 0.35 -7.94 6.72
N HIS A 147 0.86 -6.88 7.34
CA HIS A 147 2.27 -6.72 7.70
C HIS A 147 2.78 -7.90 8.54
N VAL A 148 2.05 -8.28 9.59
CA VAL A 148 2.41 -9.42 10.44
C VAL A 148 2.46 -10.71 9.62
N GLN A 149 1.49 -10.95 8.72
CA GLN A 149 1.49 -12.16 7.89
C GLN A 149 2.67 -12.21 6.91
N LEU A 150 3.03 -11.07 6.31
CA LEU A 150 4.20 -10.99 5.42
C LEU A 150 5.51 -11.18 6.18
N LYS A 151 5.59 -10.66 7.41
CA LYS A 151 6.75 -10.83 8.29
C LYS A 151 6.93 -12.27 8.75
N GLU A 152 5.85 -12.93 9.17
CA GLU A 152 5.89 -14.35 9.55
C GLU A 152 6.28 -15.25 8.38
N ALA A 153 5.99 -14.83 7.14
CA ALA A 153 6.34 -15.54 5.92
C ALA A 153 7.73 -15.20 5.35
N ASP A 154 8.52 -14.34 6.02
CA ASP A 154 9.80 -13.81 5.52
C ASP A 154 9.67 -13.26 4.09
N SER A 155 8.56 -12.55 3.83
CA SER A 155 8.23 -12.04 2.49
C SER A 155 9.09 -10.84 2.13
N MET A 156 9.57 -10.81 0.88
CA MET A 156 10.29 -9.64 0.36
C MET A 156 9.44 -8.35 0.39
N TYR A 157 8.11 -8.46 0.43
CA TYR A 157 7.18 -7.32 0.44
C TYR A 157 6.95 -6.72 1.84
N GLU A 158 7.39 -7.39 2.92
CA GLU A 158 7.23 -6.90 4.29
C GLU A 158 7.74 -5.46 4.52
N PRO A 159 8.90 -5.05 3.97
CA PRO A 159 9.40 -3.69 4.14
C PRO A 159 8.45 -2.62 3.60
N ILE A 160 7.70 -2.89 2.52
CA ILE A 160 6.73 -1.91 2.01
C ILE A 160 5.62 -1.66 3.04
N LEU A 161 5.13 -2.72 3.69
CA LEU A 161 4.08 -2.60 4.69
C LEU A 161 4.61 -1.94 5.98
N SER A 162 5.87 -2.21 6.33
CA SER A 162 6.57 -1.49 7.41
C SER A 162 6.62 0.02 7.12
N ALA A 163 7.04 0.40 5.92
CA ALA A 163 7.10 1.80 5.47
C ALA A 163 5.73 2.49 5.51
N VAL A 164 4.67 1.81 5.04
CA VAL A 164 3.29 2.33 5.06
C VAL A 164 2.82 2.58 6.50
N LEU A 165 3.05 1.66 7.43
CA LEU A 165 2.64 1.81 8.82
C LEU A 165 3.40 2.95 9.51
N LEU A 166 4.71 3.05 9.30
CA LEU A 166 5.52 4.16 9.79
C LEU A 166 5.04 5.51 9.24
N ALA A 167 4.66 5.55 7.96
CA ALA A 167 4.11 6.74 7.33
C ALA A 167 2.74 7.13 7.91
N ILE A 168 1.84 6.16 8.13
CA ILE A 168 0.54 6.38 8.79
C ILE A 168 0.72 6.90 10.22
N ASP A 169 1.63 6.32 10.98
CA ASP A 169 1.94 6.76 12.35
C ASP A 169 2.47 8.19 12.37
N THR A 170 3.41 8.49 11.47
CA THR A 170 3.97 9.84 11.36
C THR A 170 2.92 10.87 10.92
N TRP A 171 1.97 10.46 10.07
CA TRP A 171 0.86 11.30 9.64
C TRP A 171 -0.04 11.71 10.83
N GLY A 172 -0.47 10.73 11.64
CA GLY A 172 -1.39 10.95 12.76
C GLY A 172 -0.79 11.64 13.99
N VAL A 173 0.54 11.68 14.14
CA VAL A 173 1.20 12.43 15.22
C VAL A 173 1.18 13.95 14.96
N GLN A 174 0.95 14.39 13.72
CA GLN A 174 0.96 15.82 13.35
C GLN A 174 -0.40 16.53 13.56
N THR A 175 -1.47 15.79 13.86
CA THR A 175 -2.83 16.35 14.08
C THR A 175 -3.24 16.57 15.53
N ASN A 176 -2.35 16.31 16.48
CA ASN A 176 -2.55 16.62 17.91
C ASN A 176 -1.73 17.83 18.38
#